data_AF-A0A7G9S1Q3-F1
#
_entry.id   AF-A0A7G9S1Q3-F1
#
_cell.length_a   1.000
_cell.length_b   1.000
_cell.length_c   1.000
_cell.angle_alpha   90.00
_cell.angle_beta   90.00
_cell.angle_gamma   90.00
#
_symmetry.space_group_name_H-M   'P 1'
#
loop_
_entity.id
_entity.type
_entity.pdbx_description
1 polymer ?
#
loop_
_entity_poly.entity_id
_entity_poly.type
_entity_poly.pdbx_seq_one_letter_code
_entity_poly.pdbx_strand_id
1 'polypeptide(L)'
;MITIDQIYMNLYNTYGKQYWWPADNDIEMMIGAVLVQNTNWSNVETALKNFSSWHGHKILNMPLDTLIEVIKPAGFYTRKAQTIKNLLSWFETYQFDKQKLESIPTLDLRNELLSIHGIGEETCDCILLYLFNRPVFVVDAYLKRLLIRTGHPEMKSYQKIQKYMMDSLPLDTYLFQEFHALIVAYGKDHLKPIPHPTLTDPLNDETPFVSYSLAQIQEISNQPFIAMMIDTYGYIQRPSHPDPFWGIIYAIVGQLISAPAAKTIMKRFTDTFPTQEAVRDASIEDLKSVGLTLSKADYISLIAQEMESGNLNLNALYEMPDDQAIKELTRLKGIGVWSAKIILIHSYNRLNLDTYEDIALRNSVKSFLQLEEMNRDTFEHYFKSYEPYRSIACIYHWYYIAQIK
;
A
#
# COMPACT_ATOMS: atom_id res chain seq x y z
N MET A 1 4.45 13.26 -7.21
CA MET A 1 3.17 12.58 -7.45
C MET A 1 3.19 11.29 -6.65
N ILE A 2 2.19 11.06 -5.80
CA ILE A 2 2.06 9.82 -5.04
C ILE A 2 1.88 8.63 -6.01
N THR A 3 2.50 7.48 -5.75
CA THR A 3 2.33 6.30 -6.61
C THR A 3 1.01 5.59 -6.32
N ILE A 4 0.55 4.73 -7.24
CA ILE A 4 -0.68 3.95 -7.06
C ILE A 4 -0.61 3.04 -5.83
N ASP A 5 0.55 2.41 -5.58
CA ASP A 5 0.81 1.62 -4.37
C ASP A 5 0.67 2.47 -3.09
N GLN A 6 1.24 3.68 -3.09
CA GLN A 6 1.18 4.58 -1.95
C GLN A 6 -0.25 5.05 -1.68
N ILE A 7 -1.04 5.32 -2.73
CA ILE A 7 -2.47 5.61 -2.57
C ILE A 7 -3.15 4.44 -1.86
N TYR A 8 -2.98 3.21 -2.35
CA TYR A 8 -3.60 2.05 -1.71
C TYR A 8 -3.19 1.91 -0.23
N MET A 9 -1.89 1.97 0.09
CA MET A 9 -1.40 1.84 1.45
C MET A 9 -1.96 2.92 2.38
N ASN A 10 -1.98 4.18 1.93
CA ASN A 10 -2.50 5.30 2.72
C ASN A 10 -4.01 5.15 2.96
N LEU A 11 -4.77 4.75 1.94
CA LEU A 11 -6.20 4.49 2.08
C LEU A 11 -6.45 3.29 3.01
N TYR A 12 -5.74 2.18 2.84
CA TYR A 12 -5.88 1.00 3.68
C TYR A 12 -5.57 1.31 5.15
N ASN A 13 -4.50 2.04 5.43
CA ASN A 13 -4.13 2.43 6.79
C ASN A 13 -5.15 3.37 7.44
N THR A 14 -5.88 4.15 6.64
CA THR A 14 -6.87 5.12 7.14
C THR A 14 -8.23 4.47 7.36
N TYR A 15 -8.69 3.67 6.39
CA TYR A 15 -10.04 3.13 6.36
C TYR A 15 -10.14 1.68 6.84
N GLY A 16 -9.01 0.96 6.91
CA GLY A 16 -8.97 -0.48 7.18
C GLY A 16 -9.59 -1.31 6.06
N LYS A 17 -9.77 -2.61 6.32
CA LYS A 17 -10.49 -3.51 5.42
C LYS A 17 -11.94 -3.07 5.27
N GLN A 18 -12.42 -2.92 4.04
CA GLN A 18 -13.78 -2.49 3.75
C GLN A 18 -14.80 -3.62 3.75
N TYR A 19 -14.35 -4.88 3.56
CA TYR A 19 -15.23 -6.06 3.45
C TYR A 19 -16.33 -5.89 2.38
N TRP A 20 -16.02 -5.14 1.34
CA TRP A 20 -16.90 -4.83 0.23
C TRP A 20 -16.67 -5.88 -0.87
N TRP A 21 -17.66 -6.60 -1.37
CA TRP A 21 -19.06 -6.28 -1.62
C TRP A 21 -20.01 -7.20 -0.82
N PRO A 22 -21.06 -6.70 -0.16
CA PRO A 22 -21.93 -7.54 0.66
C PRO A 22 -22.99 -8.21 -0.21
N ALA A 23 -22.67 -9.36 -0.77
CA ALA A 23 -23.64 -10.24 -1.43
C ALA A 23 -23.50 -11.66 -0.87
N ASP A 24 -24.64 -12.26 -0.51
CA ASP A 24 -24.65 -13.59 0.09
C ASP A 24 -24.65 -14.71 -0.97
N ASN A 25 -24.91 -14.35 -2.23
CA ASN A 25 -24.99 -15.29 -3.34
C ASN A 25 -24.69 -14.64 -4.70
N ASP A 26 -24.40 -15.50 -5.68
CA ASP A 26 -23.98 -15.10 -7.02
C ASP A 26 -25.04 -14.26 -7.76
N ILE A 27 -26.33 -14.57 -7.62
CA ILE A 27 -27.43 -13.86 -8.29
C ILE A 27 -27.61 -12.46 -7.71
N GLU A 28 -27.57 -12.33 -6.39
CA GLU A 28 -27.62 -11.05 -5.69
C GLU A 28 -26.47 -10.14 -6.11
N MET A 29 -25.25 -10.67 -6.16
CA MET A 29 -24.08 -9.94 -6.62
C MET A 29 -24.31 -9.38 -8.04
N MET A 30 -24.73 -10.24 -8.98
CA MET A 30 -24.92 -9.85 -10.38
C MET A 30 -25.99 -8.77 -10.53
N ILE A 31 -27.10 -8.93 -9.81
CA ILE A 31 -28.17 -7.93 -9.78
C ILE A 31 -27.66 -6.63 -9.15
N GLY A 32 -26.93 -6.71 -8.04
CA GLY A 32 -26.30 -5.55 -7.39
C GLY A 32 -25.41 -4.76 -8.35
N ALA A 33 -24.58 -5.43 -9.16
CA ALA A 33 -23.70 -4.79 -10.14
C ALA A 33 -24.48 -4.03 -11.24
N VAL A 34 -25.67 -4.51 -11.60
CA VAL A 34 -26.59 -3.77 -12.48
C VAL A 34 -27.28 -2.63 -11.73
N LEU A 35 -27.70 -2.88 -10.50
CA LEU A 35 -28.45 -1.92 -9.70
C LEU A 35 -27.63 -0.71 -9.32
N VAL A 36 -26.31 -0.83 -9.08
CA VAL A 36 -25.44 0.29 -8.69
C VAL A 36 -25.21 1.32 -9.81
N GLN A 37 -25.51 0.97 -11.07
CA GLN A 37 -25.37 1.89 -12.20
C GLN A 37 -26.13 3.20 -11.95
N ASN A 38 -25.42 4.33 -11.95
CA ASN A 38 -25.98 5.67 -11.76
C ASN A 38 -26.88 5.80 -10.51
N THR A 39 -26.55 5.13 -9.41
CA THR A 39 -27.23 5.28 -8.13
C THR A 39 -26.24 5.21 -6.97
N ASN A 40 -26.67 5.63 -5.78
CA ASN A 40 -25.92 5.39 -4.56
C ASN A 40 -26.22 3.97 -4.01
N TRP A 41 -25.32 3.47 -3.16
CA TRP A 41 -25.43 2.14 -2.57
C TRP A 41 -26.64 1.95 -1.65
N SER A 42 -27.03 2.97 -0.87
CA SER A 42 -28.18 2.87 0.05
C SER A 42 -29.49 2.53 -0.68
N ASN A 43 -29.67 3.10 -1.87
CA ASN A 43 -30.78 2.77 -2.76
C ASN A 43 -30.69 1.34 -3.32
N VAL A 44 -29.47 0.86 -3.61
CA VAL A 44 -29.25 -0.52 -4.06
C VAL A 44 -29.62 -1.50 -2.94
N GLU A 45 -29.13 -1.29 -1.72
CA GLU A 45 -29.46 -2.15 -0.57
C GLU A 45 -30.96 -2.21 -0.32
N THR A 46 -31.65 -1.07 -0.43
CA THR A 46 -33.11 -1.01 -0.30
C THR A 46 -33.80 -1.85 -1.38
N ALA A 47 -33.33 -1.77 -2.63
CA ALA A 47 -33.86 -2.58 -3.73
C ALA A 47 -33.55 -4.08 -3.56
N LEU A 48 -32.34 -4.46 -3.13
CA LEU A 48 -31.95 -5.86 -2.92
C LEU A 48 -32.79 -6.51 -1.80
N LYS A 49 -33.10 -5.78 -0.72
CA LYS A 49 -33.97 -6.24 0.37
C LYS A 49 -35.41 -6.53 -0.05
N ASN A 50 -35.87 -6.00 -1.18
CA ASN A 50 -37.22 -6.25 -1.69
C ASN A 50 -37.34 -7.62 -2.40
N PHE A 51 -36.23 -8.29 -2.70
CA PHE A 51 -36.28 -9.63 -3.28
C PHE A 51 -36.64 -10.66 -2.20
N SER A 52 -37.69 -11.44 -2.43
CA SER A 52 -38.12 -12.52 -1.53
C SER A 52 -37.32 -13.82 -1.71
N SER A 53 -36.51 -13.92 -2.77
CA SER A 53 -35.73 -15.11 -3.10
C SER A 53 -34.65 -14.78 -4.12
N TRP A 54 -33.47 -15.40 -3.96
CA TRP A 54 -32.33 -15.29 -4.88
C TRP A 54 -32.23 -16.43 -5.89
N HIS A 55 -33.31 -17.19 -6.12
CA HIS A 55 -33.29 -18.22 -7.16
C HIS A 55 -33.40 -17.63 -8.56
N GLY A 56 -32.38 -17.86 -9.40
CA GLY A 56 -32.27 -17.31 -10.77
C GLY A 56 -33.53 -17.47 -11.60
N HIS A 57 -34.08 -18.68 -11.72
CA HIS A 57 -35.32 -18.92 -12.48
C HIS A 57 -36.53 -18.16 -11.94
N LYS A 58 -36.66 -17.93 -10.63
CA LYS A 58 -37.79 -17.17 -10.07
C LYS A 58 -37.72 -15.71 -10.48
N ILE A 59 -36.54 -15.11 -10.41
CA ILE A 59 -36.32 -13.72 -10.80
C ILE A 59 -36.44 -13.58 -12.32
N LEU A 60 -35.88 -14.53 -13.10
CA LEU A 60 -35.96 -14.53 -14.55
C LEU A 60 -37.39 -14.69 -15.08
N ASN A 61 -38.24 -15.46 -14.41
CA ASN A 61 -39.65 -15.63 -14.79
C ASN A 61 -40.61 -14.58 -14.18
N MET A 62 -40.13 -13.72 -13.27
CA MET A 62 -40.93 -12.65 -12.69
C MET A 62 -41.49 -11.70 -13.77
N PRO A 63 -42.77 -11.29 -13.75
CA PRO A 63 -43.26 -10.28 -14.70
C PRO A 63 -42.43 -8.99 -14.63
N LEU A 64 -42.19 -8.35 -15.77
CA LEU A 64 -41.30 -7.18 -15.85
C LEU A 64 -41.78 -6.03 -14.94
N ASP A 65 -43.09 -5.77 -14.90
CA ASP A 65 -43.68 -4.73 -14.05
C ASP A 65 -43.47 -5.02 -12.56
N THR A 66 -43.53 -6.29 -12.16
CA THR A 66 -43.24 -6.70 -10.77
C THR A 66 -41.77 -6.46 -10.45
N LEU A 67 -40.85 -6.84 -11.34
CA LEU A 67 -39.41 -6.61 -11.14
C LEU A 67 -39.09 -5.12 -11.05
N ILE A 68 -39.75 -4.28 -11.86
CA ILE A 68 -39.64 -2.82 -11.81
C ILE A 68 -40.01 -2.29 -10.42
N GLU A 69 -41.13 -2.73 -9.85
CA GLU A 69 -41.54 -2.29 -8.51
C GLU A 69 -40.56 -2.76 -7.42
N VAL A 70 -40.01 -3.96 -7.52
CA VAL A 70 -38.98 -4.48 -6.59
C VAL A 70 -37.74 -3.58 -6.60
N ILE A 71 -37.24 -3.20 -7.78
CA ILE A 71 -35.98 -2.48 -7.92
C ILE A 71 -36.12 -0.95 -7.99
N LYS A 72 -37.36 -0.44 -7.88
CA LYS A 72 -37.69 0.99 -7.98
C LYS A 72 -36.80 1.92 -7.16
N PRO A 73 -36.39 1.58 -5.91
CA PRO A 73 -35.50 2.43 -5.13
C PRO A 73 -34.17 2.76 -5.81
N ALA A 74 -33.65 1.85 -6.66
CA ALA A 74 -32.36 2.03 -7.34
C ALA A 74 -32.41 3.00 -8.53
N GLY A 75 -33.58 3.53 -8.90
CA GLY A 75 -33.75 4.45 -10.04
C GLY A 75 -33.43 3.81 -11.40
N PHE A 76 -33.78 4.48 -12.50
CA PHE A 76 -33.63 3.94 -13.87
C PHE A 76 -34.18 2.51 -14.04
N TYR A 77 -35.21 2.17 -13.27
CA TYR A 77 -35.68 0.82 -13.02
C TYR A 77 -36.16 0.10 -14.28
N THR A 78 -36.73 0.80 -15.27
CA THR A 78 -37.20 0.16 -16.51
C THR A 78 -36.03 -0.46 -17.28
N ARG A 79 -34.95 0.32 -17.46
CA ARG A 79 -33.74 -0.17 -18.15
C ARG A 79 -33.04 -1.24 -17.32
N LYS A 80 -32.90 -1.03 -16.00
CA LYS A 80 -32.25 -1.99 -15.11
C LYS A 80 -32.99 -3.32 -15.03
N ALA A 81 -34.33 -3.31 -15.00
CA ALA A 81 -35.12 -4.54 -15.01
C ALA A 81 -34.87 -5.36 -16.28
N GLN A 82 -34.84 -4.70 -17.45
CA GLN A 82 -34.49 -5.38 -18.70
C GLN A 82 -33.05 -5.90 -18.70
N THR A 83 -32.09 -5.11 -18.22
CA THR A 83 -30.69 -5.55 -18.08
C THR A 83 -30.58 -6.79 -17.18
N ILE A 84 -31.29 -6.82 -16.05
CA ILE A 84 -31.35 -7.99 -15.15
C ILE A 84 -31.89 -9.21 -15.89
N LYS A 85 -32.99 -9.06 -16.66
CA LYS A 85 -33.54 -10.16 -17.46
C LYS A 85 -32.53 -10.70 -18.48
N ASN A 86 -31.86 -9.81 -19.20
CA ASN A 86 -30.86 -10.20 -20.20
C ASN A 86 -29.68 -10.93 -19.53
N LEU A 87 -29.19 -10.41 -18.41
CA LEU A 87 -28.09 -10.99 -17.66
C LEU A 87 -28.43 -12.37 -17.09
N LEU A 88 -29.62 -12.53 -16.50
CA LEU A 88 -30.07 -13.82 -15.98
C LEU A 88 -30.39 -14.81 -17.11
N SER A 89 -30.86 -14.35 -18.27
CA SER A 89 -31.05 -15.23 -19.44
C SER A 89 -29.71 -15.77 -19.94
N TRP A 90 -28.67 -14.94 -19.97
CA TRP A 90 -27.31 -15.39 -20.27
C TRP A 90 -26.82 -16.42 -19.23
N PHE A 91 -26.97 -16.13 -17.94
CA PHE A 91 -26.49 -17.04 -16.90
C PHE A 91 -27.28 -18.36 -16.84
N GLU A 92 -28.56 -18.34 -17.24
CA GLU A 92 -29.39 -19.54 -17.41
C GLU A 92 -28.84 -20.50 -18.47
N THR A 93 -28.15 -20.00 -19.52
CA THR A 93 -27.49 -20.88 -20.50
C THR A 93 -26.41 -21.75 -19.87
N TYR A 94 -25.85 -21.32 -18.75
CA TYR A 94 -24.94 -22.07 -17.90
C TYR A 94 -25.64 -22.77 -16.71
N GLN A 95 -26.98 -22.77 -16.68
CA GLN A 95 -27.81 -23.31 -15.60
C GLN A 95 -27.61 -22.61 -14.25
N PHE A 96 -27.28 -21.32 -14.26
CA PHE A 96 -26.92 -20.55 -13.07
C PHE A 96 -25.76 -21.17 -12.26
N ASP A 97 -24.89 -21.92 -12.92
CA ASP A 97 -23.74 -22.58 -12.31
C ASP A 97 -22.46 -21.85 -12.69
N LYS A 98 -21.91 -21.09 -11.73
CA LYS A 98 -20.66 -20.34 -11.94
C LYS A 98 -19.46 -21.23 -12.24
N GLN A 99 -19.44 -22.48 -11.78
CA GLN A 99 -18.29 -23.38 -11.95
C GLN A 99 -18.05 -23.68 -13.43
N LYS A 100 -19.11 -23.69 -14.24
CA LYS A 100 -18.99 -23.89 -15.69
C LYS A 100 -18.27 -22.75 -16.40
N LEU A 101 -18.29 -21.55 -15.82
CA LEU A 101 -17.65 -20.35 -16.34
C LEU A 101 -16.19 -20.21 -15.86
N GLU A 102 -15.76 -20.97 -14.85
CA GLU A 102 -14.40 -20.88 -14.28
C GLU A 102 -13.32 -21.29 -15.28
N SER A 103 -13.64 -22.17 -16.23
CA SER A 103 -12.71 -22.61 -17.28
C SER A 103 -12.56 -21.63 -18.45
N ILE A 104 -13.50 -20.68 -18.59
CA ILE A 104 -13.49 -19.71 -19.68
C ILE A 104 -12.40 -18.67 -19.42
N PRO A 105 -11.51 -18.37 -20.39
CA PRO A 105 -10.52 -17.31 -20.25
C PRO A 105 -11.18 -15.96 -19.94
N THR A 106 -10.55 -15.15 -19.08
CA THR A 106 -11.11 -13.87 -18.61
C THR A 106 -11.54 -12.95 -19.76
N LEU A 107 -10.75 -12.88 -20.84
CA LEU A 107 -11.07 -12.03 -21.99
C LEU A 107 -12.32 -12.51 -22.75
N ASP A 108 -12.49 -13.83 -22.91
CA ASP A 108 -13.63 -14.41 -23.60
C ASP A 108 -14.90 -14.21 -22.78
N LEU A 109 -14.84 -14.47 -21.47
CA LEU A 109 -15.94 -14.21 -20.55
C LEU A 109 -16.32 -12.72 -20.51
N ARG A 110 -15.32 -11.83 -20.56
CA ARG A 110 -15.55 -10.38 -20.66
C ARG A 110 -16.30 -10.02 -21.95
N ASN A 111 -15.92 -10.62 -23.08
CA ASN A 111 -16.59 -10.38 -24.36
C ASN A 111 -18.04 -10.88 -24.36
N GLU A 112 -18.30 -12.05 -23.75
CA GLU A 112 -19.66 -12.55 -23.55
C GLU A 112 -20.50 -11.57 -22.72
N LEU A 113 -20.00 -11.16 -21.55
CA LEU A 113 -20.71 -10.22 -20.67
C LEU A 113 -20.98 -8.87 -21.34
N LEU A 114 -20.03 -8.34 -22.10
CA LEU A 114 -20.19 -7.08 -22.86
C LEU A 114 -21.17 -7.20 -24.03
N SER A 115 -21.42 -8.41 -24.54
CA SER A 115 -22.44 -8.64 -25.58
C SER A 115 -23.87 -8.53 -25.05
N ILE A 116 -24.05 -8.61 -23.72
CA ILE A 116 -25.35 -8.52 -23.07
C ILE A 116 -25.84 -7.07 -23.11
N HIS A 117 -26.97 -6.85 -23.79
CA HIS A 117 -27.56 -5.51 -23.87
C HIS A 117 -27.86 -4.95 -22.47
N GLY A 118 -27.26 -3.80 -22.16
CA GLY A 118 -27.40 -3.12 -20.86
C GLY A 118 -26.20 -3.28 -19.93
N ILE A 119 -25.23 -4.14 -20.26
CA ILE A 119 -23.96 -4.29 -19.53
C ILE A 119 -22.89 -3.43 -20.22
N GLY A 120 -22.32 -2.49 -19.46
CA GLY A 120 -21.15 -1.72 -19.86
C GLY A 120 -19.88 -2.22 -19.17
N GLU A 121 -18.73 -1.64 -19.50
CA GLU A 121 -17.41 -2.07 -18.99
C GLU A 121 -17.33 -2.08 -17.46
N GLU A 122 -17.83 -1.04 -16.79
CA GLU A 122 -17.83 -0.97 -15.32
C GLU A 122 -18.60 -2.14 -14.70
N THR A 123 -19.83 -2.40 -15.14
CA THR A 123 -20.64 -3.51 -14.63
C THR A 123 -20.04 -4.87 -14.99
N CYS A 124 -19.52 -5.01 -16.22
CA CYS A 124 -18.85 -6.23 -16.66
C CYS A 124 -17.65 -6.55 -15.76
N ASP A 125 -16.79 -5.58 -15.52
CA ASP A 125 -15.57 -5.77 -14.76
C ASP A 125 -15.87 -5.89 -13.25
N CYS A 126 -16.96 -5.29 -12.73
CA CYS A 126 -17.50 -5.61 -11.40
C CYS A 126 -17.89 -7.08 -11.29
N ILE A 127 -18.60 -7.62 -12.29
CA ILE A 127 -19.03 -9.02 -12.32
C ILE A 127 -17.79 -9.94 -12.32
N LEU A 128 -16.83 -9.67 -13.21
CA LEU A 128 -15.59 -10.44 -13.29
C LEU A 128 -14.78 -10.40 -11.99
N LEU A 129 -14.64 -9.21 -11.38
CA LEU A 129 -13.84 -9.02 -10.18
C LEU A 129 -14.45 -9.67 -8.95
N TYR A 130 -15.75 -9.46 -8.70
CA TYR A 130 -16.38 -9.85 -7.43
C TYR A 130 -17.06 -11.23 -7.47
N LEU A 131 -17.54 -11.72 -8.62
CA LEU A 131 -18.23 -13.02 -8.73
C LEU A 131 -17.28 -14.10 -9.19
N PHE A 132 -16.52 -13.81 -10.24
CA PHE A 132 -15.60 -14.77 -10.85
C PHE A 132 -14.17 -14.66 -10.31
N ASN A 133 -13.93 -13.78 -9.34
CA ASN A 133 -12.63 -13.56 -8.71
C ASN A 133 -11.49 -13.37 -9.73
N ARG A 134 -11.77 -12.70 -10.85
CA ARG A 134 -10.78 -12.41 -11.89
C ARG A 134 -10.07 -11.10 -11.55
N PRO A 135 -8.74 -11.02 -11.67
CA PRO A 135 -7.98 -9.81 -11.35
C PRO A 135 -8.14 -8.77 -12.48
N VAL A 136 -9.32 -8.18 -12.60
CA VAL A 136 -9.64 -7.07 -13.51
C VAL A 136 -10.00 -5.84 -12.68
N PHE A 137 -9.32 -4.73 -12.91
CA PHE A 137 -9.55 -3.53 -12.10
C PHE A 137 -10.81 -2.79 -12.57
N VAL A 138 -11.72 -2.46 -11.65
CA VAL A 138 -12.94 -1.71 -11.95
C VAL A 138 -12.63 -0.21 -12.07
N VAL A 139 -13.05 0.41 -13.18
CA VAL A 139 -12.89 1.85 -13.40
C VAL A 139 -14.22 2.57 -13.25
N ASP A 140 -14.48 3.07 -12.05
CA ASP A 140 -15.66 3.84 -11.73
C ASP A 140 -15.42 5.37 -11.79
N ALA A 141 -16.43 6.15 -11.42
CA ALA A 141 -16.33 7.61 -11.38
C ALA A 141 -15.45 8.12 -10.22
N TYR A 142 -15.32 7.38 -9.12
CA TYR A 142 -14.46 7.76 -8.01
C TYR A 142 -12.98 7.62 -8.37
N LEU A 143 -12.58 6.52 -9.01
CA LEU A 143 -11.22 6.32 -9.51
C LEU A 143 -10.82 7.44 -10.47
N LYS A 144 -11.68 7.80 -11.43
CA LYS A 144 -11.42 8.90 -12.37
C LYS A 144 -11.14 10.22 -11.65
N ARG A 145 -11.96 10.57 -10.65
CA ARG A 145 -11.77 11.78 -9.84
C ARG A 145 -10.51 11.70 -8.98
N LEU A 146 -10.21 10.53 -8.42
CA LEU A 146 -9.03 10.29 -7.61
C LEU A 146 -7.76 10.54 -8.42
N LEU A 147 -7.62 9.91 -9.59
CA LEU A 147 -6.44 10.05 -10.45
C LEU A 147 -6.19 11.51 -10.86
N ILE A 148 -7.26 12.27 -11.17
CA ILE A 148 -7.14 13.70 -11.46
C ILE A 148 -6.65 14.46 -10.22
N ARG A 149 -7.23 14.18 -9.04
CA ARG A 149 -6.86 14.85 -7.78
C ARG A 149 -5.40 14.60 -7.41
N THR A 150 -4.91 13.38 -7.60
CA THR A 150 -3.53 13.00 -7.24
C THR A 150 -2.50 13.32 -8.33
N GLY A 151 -2.93 13.95 -9.44
CA GLY A 151 -2.05 14.46 -10.50
C GLY A 151 -1.58 13.42 -11.51
N HIS A 152 -2.26 12.27 -11.63
CA HIS A 152 -1.95 11.24 -12.62
C HIS A 152 -2.38 11.65 -14.04
N PRO A 153 -1.82 11.03 -15.09
CA PRO A 153 -2.14 11.38 -16.47
C PRO A 153 -3.64 11.31 -16.77
N GLU A 154 -4.16 12.32 -17.46
CA GLU A 154 -5.55 12.33 -17.91
C GLU A 154 -5.74 11.27 -19.01
N MET A 155 -6.58 10.28 -18.73
CA MET A 155 -6.90 9.18 -19.65
C MET A 155 -8.39 9.20 -19.99
N LYS A 156 -8.71 9.29 -21.29
CA LYS A 156 -10.10 9.48 -21.75
C LYS A 156 -10.92 8.20 -21.84
N SER A 157 -10.30 7.03 -21.91
CA SER A 157 -11.00 5.75 -22.13
C SER A 157 -10.86 4.84 -20.92
N TYR A 158 -11.93 4.09 -20.63
CA TYR A 158 -12.00 3.10 -19.55
C TYR A 158 -10.81 2.13 -19.61
N GLN A 159 -10.53 1.57 -20.78
CA GLN A 159 -9.49 0.56 -20.98
C GLN A 159 -8.08 1.10 -20.70
N LYS A 160 -7.83 2.39 -20.97
CA LYS A 160 -6.53 2.99 -20.67
C LYS A 160 -6.33 3.16 -19.17
N ILE A 161 -7.37 3.59 -18.46
CA ILE A 161 -7.34 3.70 -17.00
C ILE A 161 -7.18 2.32 -16.36
N GLN A 162 -7.96 1.33 -16.82
CA GLN A 162 -7.88 -0.04 -16.31
C GLN A 162 -6.47 -0.61 -16.49
N LYS A 163 -5.92 -0.50 -17.72
CA LYS A 163 -4.57 -0.94 -18.01
C LYS A 163 -3.55 -0.21 -17.13
N TYR A 164 -3.68 1.10 -16.96
CA TYR A 164 -2.77 1.87 -16.10
C TYR A 164 -2.77 1.37 -14.65
N MET A 165 -3.94 1.07 -14.08
CA MET A 165 -4.04 0.52 -12.72
C MET A 165 -3.42 -0.88 -12.65
N MET A 166 -3.75 -1.76 -13.59
CA MET A 166 -3.27 -3.16 -13.61
C MET A 166 -1.76 -3.26 -13.90
N ASP A 167 -1.19 -2.34 -14.68
CA ASP A 167 0.26 -2.26 -14.93
C ASP A 167 1.02 -1.69 -13.72
N SER A 168 0.33 -0.97 -12.83
CA SER A 168 0.93 -0.31 -11.65
C SER A 168 0.84 -1.12 -10.37
N LEU A 169 0.11 -2.23 -10.38
CA LEU A 169 -0.21 -3.04 -9.20
C LEU A 169 0.10 -4.52 -9.46
N PRO A 170 0.38 -5.31 -8.41
CA PRO A 170 0.35 -6.76 -8.54
C PRO A 170 -0.99 -7.27 -9.06
N LEU A 171 -0.96 -8.29 -9.91
CA LEU A 171 -2.16 -8.92 -10.45
C LEU A 171 -2.79 -9.84 -9.41
N ASP A 172 -3.50 -9.24 -8.45
CA ASP A 172 -4.14 -9.94 -7.33
C ASP A 172 -5.61 -9.50 -7.17
N THR A 173 -6.51 -10.48 -7.14
CA THR A 173 -7.95 -10.24 -7.09
C THR A 173 -8.36 -9.54 -5.79
N TYR A 174 -7.85 -9.99 -4.64
CA TYR A 174 -8.23 -9.43 -3.34
C TYR A 174 -7.74 -7.99 -3.18
N LEU A 175 -6.52 -7.70 -3.66
CA LEU A 175 -5.99 -6.35 -3.75
C LEU A 175 -6.90 -5.45 -4.58
N PHE A 176 -7.35 -5.91 -5.75
CA PHE A 176 -8.22 -5.10 -6.62
C PHE A 176 -9.60 -4.88 -6.01
N GLN A 177 -10.17 -5.90 -5.35
CA GLN A 177 -11.45 -5.80 -4.64
C GLN A 177 -11.36 -4.78 -3.49
N GLU A 178 -10.32 -4.89 -2.66
CA GLU A 178 -10.11 -4.00 -1.52
C GLU A 178 -9.78 -2.58 -1.97
N PHE A 179 -8.92 -2.41 -2.98
CA PHE A 179 -8.57 -1.09 -3.47
C PHE A 179 -9.77 -0.37 -4.10
N HIS A 180 -10.58 -1.08 -4.90
CA HIS A 180 -11.81 -0.50 -5.42
C HIS A 180 -12.74 -0.03 -4.28
N ALA A 181 -12.88 -0.81 -3.20
CA ALA A 181 -13.66 -0.43 -2.04
C ALA A 181 -13.10 0.80 -1.31
N LEU A 182 -11.79 0.85 -1.10
CA LEU A 182 -11.09 1.98 -0.50
C LEU A 182 -11.25 3.27 -1.32
N ILE A 183 -11.20 3.18 -2.64
CA ILE A 183 -11.44 4.31 -3.55
C ILE A 183 -12.87 4.84 -3.38
N VAL A 184 -13.85 3.96 -3.25
CA VAL A 184 -15.26 4.35 -2.99
C VAL A 184 -15.40 5.01 -1.62
N ALA A 185 -14.76 4.47 -0.57
CA ALA A 185 -14.76 5.05 0.78
C ALA A 185 -14.15 6.46 0.77
N TYR A 186 -12.93 6.61 0.25
CA TYR A 186 -12.26 7.90 0.06
C TYR A 186 -13.12 8.87 -0.76
N GLY A 187 -13.73 8.36 -1.83
CA GLY A 187 -14.55 9.14 -2.71
C GLY A 187 -15.79 9.74 -2.05
N LYS A 188 -16.41 9.01 -1.13
CA LYS A 188 -17.54 9.49 -0.33
C LYS A 188 -17.12 10.60 0.64
N ASP A 189 -15.88 10.62 1.12
CA ASP A 189 -15.42 11.58 2.12
C ASP A 189 -14.76 12.82 1.50
N HIS A 190 -13.90 12.62 0.50
CA HIS A 190 -12.96 13.64 0.01
C HIS A 190 -13.20 14.08 -1.44
N LEU A 191 -13.97 13.33 -2.23
CA LEU A 191 -14.25 13.65 -3.65
C LEU A 191 -15.66 14.22 -3.87
N LYS A 192 -16.33 14.65 -2.80
CA LYS A 192 -17.59 15.40 -2.90
C LYS A 192 -17.33 16.82 -3.43
N PRO A 193 -18.31 17.45 -4.11
CA PRO A 193 -18.21 18.85 -4.56
C PRO A 193 -17.96 19.84 -3.41
N ILE A 194 -18.44 19.52 -2.21
CA ILE A 194 -18.20 20.27 -0.98
C ILE A 194 -17.35 19.39 -0.06
N PRO A 195 -16.08 19.74 0.20
CA PRO A 195 -15.22 18.98 1.11
C PRO A 195 -15.79 18.99 2.52
N HIS A 196 -15.67 17.88 3.24
CA HIS A 196 -15.92 17.87 4.68
C HIS A 196 -14.78 18.62 5.38
N PRO A 197 -15.02 19.77 6.04
CA PRO A 197 -13.98 20.69 6.50
C PRO A 197 -13.11 20.15 7.65
N THR A 198 -13.47 19.02 8.24
CA THR A 198 -12.80 18.42 9.41
C THR A 198 -12.06 17.12 9.11
N LEU A 199 -12.15 16.59 7.89
CA LEU A 199 -11.47 15.34 7.54
C LEU A 199 -10.07 15.64 7.00
N THR A 200 -9.05 15.16 7.70
CA THR A 200 -7.67 15.13 7.20
C THR A 200 -7.61 14.24 5.98
N ASP A 201 -7.06 14.75 4.86
CA ASP A 201 -6.92 13.97 3.64
C ASP A 201 -5.72 13.01 3.75
N PRO A 202 -5.93 11.69 3.72
CA PRO A 202 -4.85 10.71 3.84
C PRO A 202 -3.86 10.72 2.65
N LEU A 203 -4.16 11.45 1.58
CA LEU A 203 -3.30 11.58 0.41
C LEU A 203 -2.51 12.91 0.36
N ASN A 204 -2.65 13.77 1.36
CA ASN A 204 -1.95 15.06 1.47
C ASN A 204 -0.72 15.02 2.41
N ASP A 205 -0.28 13.85 2.87
CA ASP A 205 0.95 13.74 3.68
C ASP A 205 2.19 13.74 2.76
N GLU A 206 2.96 14.82 2.82
CA GLU A 206 4.20 15.00 2.04
C GLU A 206 5.42 14.35 2.71
N THR A 207 5.26 13.66 3.84
CA THR A 207 6.39 13.01 4.52
C THR A 207 7.01 11.95 3.60
N PRO A 208 8.29 12.06 3.23
CA PRO A 208 8.94 11.03 2.43
C PRO A 208 9.08 9.77 3.29
N PHE A 209 8.53 8.65 2.82
CA PHE A 209 8.67 7.35 3.46
C PHE A 209 9.67 6.46 2.71
N VAL A 210 10.17 5.41 3.36
CA VAL A 210 10.92 4.33 2.71
C VAL A 210 10.03 3.73 1.64
N SER A 211 10.52 3.71 0.41
CA SER A 211 9.72 3.33 -0.75
C SER A 211 9.91 1.85 -1.05
N TYR A 212 8.91 1.05 -0.72
CA TYR A 212 8.76 -0.31 -1.25
C TYR A 212 7.36 -0.47 -1.84
N SER A 213 7.26 -1.23 -2.94
CA SER A 213 6.02 -1.46 -3.67
C SER A 213 5.16 -2.53 -3.02
N LEU A 214 3.87 -2.55 -3.35
CA LEU A 214 2.99 -3.64 -2.90
C LEU A 214 3.47 -5.00 -3.40
N ALA A 215 4.03 -5.06 -4.62
CA ALA A 215 4.63 -6.28 -5.16
C ALA A 215 5.73 -6.82 -4.23
N GLN A 216 6.62 -5.95 -3.74
CA GLN A 216 7.71 -6.34 -2.86
C GLN A 216 7.19 -6.82 -1.49
N ILE A 217 6.12 -6.20 -0.97
CA ILE A 217 5.50 -6.65 0.29
C ILE A 217 4.80 -8.00 0.11
N GLN A 218 4.09 -8.21 -1.00
CA GLN A 218 3.34 -9.46 -1.26
C GLN A 218 4.24 -10.70 -1.32
N GLU A 219 5.45 -10.56 -1.86
CA GLU A 219 6.44 -11.65 -1.89
C GLU A 219 6.79 -12.19 -0.49
N ILE A 220 6.67 -11.35 0.55
CA ILE A 220 6.91 -11.74 1.94
C ILE A 220 5.64 -11.77 2.80
N SER A 221 4.47 -11.43 2.26
CA SER A 221 3.23 -11.32 3.05
C SER A 221 2.71 -12.68 3.53
N ASN A 222 3.14 -13.77 2.91
CA ASN A 222 2.82 -15.13 3.35
C ASN A 222 3.60 -15.54 4.60
N GLN A 223 4.65 -14.80 4.98
CA GLN A 223 5.38 -15.06 6.22
C GLN A 223 4.48 -14.71 7.41
N PRO A 224 4.31 -15.61 8.41
CA PRO A 224 3.34 -15.42 9.49
C PRO A 224 3.46 -14.09 10.25
N PHE A 225 4.69 -13.62 10.45
CA PHE A 225 4.94 -12.34 11.11
C PHE A 225 4.42 -11.16 10.29
N ILE A 226 4.70 -11.12 8.98
CA ILE A 226 4.29 -10.01 8.11
C ILE A 226 2.77 -10.01 7.94
N ALA A 227 2.17 -11.19 7.72
CA ALA A 227 0.71 -11.33 7.67
C ALA A 227 0.03 -10.75 8.92
N MET A 228 0.50 -11.17 10.11
CA MET A 228 0.00 -10.67 11.40
C MET A 228 0.16 -9.15 11.51
N MET A 229 1.31 -8.60 11.13
CA MET A 229 1.57 -7.17 11.22
C MET A 229 0.70 -6.34 10.28
N ILE A 230 0.49 -6.79 9.03
CA ILE A 230 -0.40 -6.12 8.07
C ILE A 230 -1.85 -6.16 8.56
N ASP A 231 -2.28 -7.28 9.14
CA ASP A 231 -3.63 -7.42 9.69
C ASP A 231 -3.84 -6.52 10.93
N THR A 232 -2.84 -6.41 11.79
CA THR A 232 -2.94 -5.68 13.07
C THR A 232 -2.71 -4.16 12.90
N TYR A 233 -1.73 -3.77 12.10
CA TYR A 233 -1.22 -2.40 12.03
C TYR A 233 -1.28 -1.79 10.62
N GLY A 234 -1.71 -2.54 9.61
CA GLY A 234 -1.68 -2.11 8.22
C GLY A 234 -0.28 -2.12 7.61
N TYR A 235 -0.13 -1.43 6.48
CA TYR A 235 1.12 -1.33 5.76
C TYR A 235 2.02 -0.33 6.48
N ILE A 236 3.07 -0.83 7.13
CA ILE A 236 4.00 0.03 7.85
C ILE A 236 4.70 0.94 6.85
N GLN A 237 4.71 2.25 7.11
CA GLN A 237 5.54 3.21 6.39
C GLN A 237 6.45 3.89 7.41
N ARG A 238 7.74 4.03 7.09
CA ARG A 238 8.71 4.74 7.93
C ARG A 238 9.29 5.91 7.18
N PRO A 239 9.54 7.07 7.83
CA PRO A 239 10.20 8.19 7.17
C PRO A 239 11.51 7.72 6.53
N SER A 240 11.73 8.10 5.26
CA SER A 240 13.02 7.94 4.61
C SER A 240 13.87 9.18 4.84
N HIS A 241 15.19 9.00 4.71
CA HIS A 241 16.14 10.09 4.65
C HIS A 241 16.68 10.15 3.21
N PRO A 242 15.94 10.79 2.27
CA PRO A 242 16.24 10.69 0.85
C PRO A 242 17.60 11.29 0.48
N ASP A 243 18.10 12.22 1.28
CA ASP A 243 19.47 12.69 1.19
C ASP A 243 20.38 11.80 2.07
N PRO A 244 21.33 11.06 1.46
CA PRO A 244 22.22 10.19 2.21
C PRO A 244 23.12 10.90 3.22
N PHE A 245 23.46 12.17 3.00
CA PHE A 245 24.23 12.94 3.97
C PHE A 245 23.47 13.04 5.29
N TRP A 246 22.21 13.50 5.24
CA TRP A 246 21.35 13.60 6.40
C TRP A 246 21.04 12.24 7.03
N GLY A 247 20.99 11.18 6.21
CA GLY A 247 20.90 9.80 6.68
C GLY A 247 22.07 9.37 7.55
N ILE A 248 23.29 9.69 7.13
CA ILE A 248 24.52 9.44 7.90
C ILE A 248 24.50 10.22 9.22
N ILE A 249 24.17 11.51 9.18
CA ILE A 249 24.05 12.33 10.38
C ILE A 249 23.01 11.73 11.34
N TYR A 250 21.83 11.36 10.83
CA TYR A 250 20.78 10.74 11.64
C TYR A 250 21.26 9.45 12.30
N ALA A 251 21.96 8.59 11.56
CA ALA A 251 22.52 7.35 12.08
C ALA A 251 23.53 7.60 13.20
N ILE A 252 24.44 8.58 13.05
CA ILE A 252 25.42 8.96 14.08
C ILE A 252 24.73 9.53 15.32
N VAL A 253 23.78 10.45 15.12
CA VAL A 253 22.99 11.05 16.20
C VAL A 253 22.29 9.97 17.02
N GLY A 254 21.65 9.00 16.35
CA GLY A 254 20.89 7.92 16.97
C GLY A 254 21.69 6.84 17.70
N GLN A 255 23.02 6.79 17.54
CA GLN A 255 23.86 5.77 18.20
C GLN A 255 23.71 5.81 19.72
N LEU A 256 23.45 4.65 20.32
CA LEU A 256 23.44 4.41 21.78
C LEU A 256 22.43 5.27 22.59
N ILE A 257 21.41 5.84 21.94
CA ILE A 257 20.35 6.62 22.61
C ILE A 257 18.95 6.17 22.16
N SER A 258 17.92 6.63 22.87
CA SER A 258 16.53 6.33 22.49
C SER A 258 16.09 7.15 21.27
N ALA A 259 15.11 6.63 20.51
CA ALA A 259 14.54 7.33 19.37
C ALA A 259 13.97 8.74 19.69
N PRO A 260 13.25 8.97 20.82
CA PRO A 260 12.81 10.32 21.18
C PRO A 260 13.95 11.29 21.46
N ALA A 261 15.04 10.81 22.10
CA ALA A 261 16.22 11.63 22.35
C ALA A 261 16.93 11.97 21.03
N ALA A 262 17.09 11.00 20.14
CA ALA A 262 17.65 11.20 18.81
C ALA A 262 16.84 12.21 18.00
N LYS A 263 15.50 12.11 18.00
CA LYS A 263 14.60 13.06 17.32
C LYS A 263 14.79 14.49 17.84
N THR A 264 14.93 14.67 19.14
CA THR A 264 15.15 15.98 19.77
C THR A 264 16.50 16.59 19.39
N ILE A 265 17.56 15.79 19.41
CA ILE A 265 18.90 16.24 19.00
C ILE A 265 18.91 16.55 17.50
N MET A 266 18.35 15.66 16.67
CA MET A 266 18.28 15.84 15.23
C MET A 266 17.55 17.12 14.85
N LYS A 267 16.40 17.41 15.47
CA LYS A 267 15.67 18.66 15.23
C LYS A 267 16.55 19.88 15.52
N ARG A 268 17.21 19.93 16.68
CA ARG A 268 18.13 21.03 17.02
C ARG A 268 19.30 21.12 16.05
N PHE A 269 19.83 19.97 15.61
CA PHE A 269 20.90 19.89 14.64
C PHE A 269 20.49 20.52 13.31
N THR A 270 19.36 20.10 12.72
CA THR A 270 18.89 20.63 11.43
C THR A 270 18.42 22.08 11.50
N ASP A 271 17.87 22.51 12.65
CA ASP A 271 17.52 23.93 12.87
C ASP A 271 18.76 24.83 12.92
N THR A 272 19.89 24.31 13.42
CA THR A 272 21.15 25.07 13.57
C THR A 272 22.03 24.99 12.32
N PHE A 273 22.08 23.81 11.69
CA PHE A 273 22.89 23.51 10.51
C PHE A 273 21.95 23.02 9.40
N PRO A 274 21.33 23.92 8.62
CA PRO A 274 20.31 23.55 7.64
C PRO A 274 20.89 22.99 6.33
N THR A 275 22.19 23.14 6.09
CA THR A 275 22.87 22.68 4.86
C THR A 275 24.15 21.90 5.17
N GLN A 276 24.62 21.14 4.18
CA GLN A 276 25.89 20.41 4.29
C GLN A 276 27.07 21.36 4.52
N GLU A 277 27.07 22.53 3.87
CA GLU A 277 28.10 23.55 4.03
C GLU A 277 28.12 24.10 5.46
N ALA A 278 26.94 24.32 6.06
CA ALA A 278 26.83 24.76 7.45
C ALA A 278 27.42 23.73 8.43
N VAL A 279 27.23 22.43 8.16
CA VAL A 279 27.85 21.36 8.97
C VAL A 279 29.36 21.31 8.78
N ARG A 280 29.85 21.49 7.54
CA ARG A 280 31.27 21.50 7.21
C ARG A 280 32.00 22.67 7.90
N ASP A 281 31.39 23.85 7.87
CA ASP A 281 32.01 25.09 8.36
C ASP A 281 31.90 25.22 9.89
N ALA A 282 31.16 24.33 10.56
CA ALA A 282 30.97 24.32 12.00
C ALA A 282 32.22 23.85 12.76
N SER A 283 32.53 24.50 13.88
CA SER A 283 33.53 23.99 14.82
C SER A 283 32.99 22.77 15.60
N ILE A 284 33.89 22.01 16.23
CA ILE A 284 33.50 20.91 17.11
C ILE A 284 32.65 21.40 18.29
N GLU A 285 32.95 22.59 18.82
CA GLU A 285 32.17 23.28 19.84
C GLU A 285 30.75 23.60 19.37
N ASP A 286 30.59 24.08 18.13
CA ASP A 286 29.27 24.36 17.54
C ASP A 286 28.45 23.09 17.41
N LEU A 287 29.05 22.01 16.88
CA LEU A 287 28.37 20.71 16.74
C LEU A 287 27.96 20.14 18.11
N LYS A 288 28.79 20.31 19.15
CA LYS A 288 28.43 19.88 20.52
C LYS A 288 27.30 20.70 21.12
N SER A 289 27.13 21.97 20.72
CA SER A 289 26.12 22.87 21.28
C SER A 289 24.68 22.35 21.10
N VAL A 290 24.44 21.53 20.06
CA VAL A 290 23.14 20.91 19.80
C VAL A 290 22.87 19.63 20.62
N GLY A 291 23.78 19.27 21.53
CA GLY A 291 23.66 18.12 22.43
C GLY A 291 24.39 16.86 21.97
N LEU A 292 25.35 16.99 21.05
CA LEU A 292 26.21 15.90 20.63
C LEU A 292 27.34 15.64 21.63
N THR A 293 27.79 14.39 21.71
CA THR A 293 29.05 14.05 22.39
C THR A 293 30.24 14.52 21.54
N LEU A 294 31.41 14.67 22.17
CA LEU A 294 32.65 15.02 21.46
C LEU A 294 32.93 14.06 20.30
N SER A 295 32.86 12.75 20.55
CA SER A 295 33.12 11.75 19.51
C SER A 295 32.14 11.85 18.33
N LYS A 296 30.85 12.11 18.58
CA LYS A 296 29.87 12.26 17.49
C LYS A 296 30.12 13.53 16.68
N ALA A 297 30.49 14.64 17.33
CA ALA A 297 30.88 15.86 16.65
C ALA A 297 32.13 15.62 15.77
N ASP A 298 33.15 14.93 16.30
CA ASP A 298 34.36 14.57 15.54
C ASP A 298 34.02 13.71 14.31
N TYR A 299 33.16 12.70 14.46
CA TYR A 299 32.76 11.83 13.34
C TYR A 299 32.06 12.60 12.23
N ILE A 300 31.11 13.47 12.60
CA ILE A 300 30.39 14.32 11.65
C ILE A 300 31.34 15.25 10.91
N SER A 301 32.25 15.91 11.63
CA SER A 301 33.26 16.81 11.02
C SER A 301 34.18 16.06 10.05
N LEU A 302 34.68 14.88 10.43
CA LEU A 302 35.53 14.06 9.57
C LEU A 302 34.80 13.60 8.30
N ILE A 303 33.52 13.22 8.40
CA ILE A 303 32.73 12.79 7.24
C ILE A 303 32.51 13.96 6.28
N ALA A 304 32.23 15.16 6.79
CA ALA A 304 32.11 16.36 5.96
C ALA A 304 33.42 16.65 5.19
N GLN A 305 34.58 16.45 5.84
CA GLN A 305 35.91 16.60 5.19
C GLN A 305 36.19 15.52 4.14
N GLU A 306 35.83 14.26 4.39
CA GLU A 306 35.97 13.17 3.42
C GLU A 306 35.11 13.41 2.17
N MET A 307 33.92 14.00 2.32
CA MET A 307 33.08 14.39 1.18
C MET A 307 33.67 15.56 0.41
N GLU A 308 34.14 16.61 1.09
CA GLU A 308 34.73 17.79 0.44
C GLU A 308 36.02 17.45 -0.33
N SER A 309 36.86 16.58 0.24
CA SER A 309 38.08 16.10 -0.42
C SER A 309 37.80 15.14 -1.59
N GLY A 310 36.55 14.75 -1.82
CA GLY A 310 36.15 13.80 -2.86
C GLY A 310 36.48 12.33 -2.54
N ASN A 311 36.96 12.04 -1.32
CA ASN A 311 37.28 10.70 -0.86
C ASN A 311 36.03 9.87 -0.51
N LEU A 312 34.89 10.53 -0.29
CA LEU A 312 33.59 9.89 -0.09
C LEU A 312 32.58 10.39 -1.13
N ASN A 313 32.17 9.50 -2.03
CA ASN A 313 31.11 9.78 -3.00
C ASN A 313 29.83 9.01 -2.64
N LEU A 314 28.89 9.70 -1.99
CA LEU A 314 27.62 9.11 -1.57
C LEU A 314 26.76 8.67 -2.77
N ASN A 315 26.83 9.34 -3.91
CA ASN A 315 26.06 8.95 -5.10
C ASN A 315 26.54 7.62 -5.68
N ALA A 316 27.83 7.31 -5.57
CA ALA A 316 28.37 6.04 -6.03
C ALA A 316 27.81 4.84 -5.23
N LEU A 317 27.39 5.07 -3.98
CA LEU A 317 26.82 4.02 -3.13
C LEU A 317 25.46 3.51 -3.61
N TYR A 318 24.75 4.18 -4.54
CA TYR A 318 23.51 3.64 -5.13
C TYR A 318 23.76 2.43 -6.04
N GLU A 319 24.89 2.41 -6.74
CA GLU A 319 25.22 1.38 -7.73
C GLU A 319 26.12 0.27 -7.16
N MET A 320 26.70 0.48 -5.97
CA MET A 320 27.59 -0.52 -5.35
C MET A 320 26.83 -1.77 -4.88
N PRO A 321 27.42 -2.97 -4.95
CA PRO A 321 26.91 -4.13 -4.23
C PRO A 321 26.92 -3.88 -2.72
N ASP A 322 25.95 -4.46 -2.00
CA ASP A 322 25.73 -4.22 -0.57
C ASP A 322 26.99 -4.42 0.27
N ASP A 323 27.76 -5.50 0.05
CA ASP A 323 29.00 -5.78 0.77
C ASP A 323 30.09 -4.72 0.55
N GLN A 324 30.14 -4.13 -0.66
CA GLN A 324 31.10 -3.07 -0.98
C GLN A 324 30.66 -1.75 -0.37
N ALA A 325 29.37 -1.43 -0.45
CA ALA A 325 28.81 -0.23 0.16
C ALA A 325 28.98 -0.23 1.69
N ILE A 326 28.78 -1.38 2.35
CA ILE A 326 29.05 -1.55 3.77
C ILE A 326 30.53 -1.30 4.07
N LYS A 327 31.45 -1.90 3.30
CA LYS A 327 32.90 -1.68 3.48
C LYS A 327 33.27 -0.20 3.36
N GLU A 328 32.78 0.47 2.32
CA GLU A 328 33.05 1.90 2.10
C GLU A 328 32.55 2.75 3.27
N LEU A 329 31.32 2.51 3.74
CA LEU A 329 30.77 3.23 4.89
C LEU A 329 31.55 2.94 6.18
N THR A 330 31.95 1.69 6.41
CA THR A 330 32.69 1.31 7.63
C THR A 330 34.14 1.79 7.67
N ARG A 331 34.70 2.28 6.56
CA ARG A 331 35.99 2.99 6.54
C ARG A 331 35.91 4.31 7.33
N LEU A 332 34.73 4.92 7.37
CA LEU A 332 34.51 6.21 8.02
C LEU A 332 34.55 6.05 9.54
N LYS A 333 35.37 6.87 10.19
CA LYS A 333 35.49 6.86 11.65
C LYS A 333 34.13 7.16 12.30
N GLY A 334 33.69 6.27 13.18
CA GLY A 334 32.39 6.39 13.85
C GLY A 334 31.23 5.66 13.18
N ILE A 335 31.44 5.07 12.00
CA ILE A 335 30.44 4.25 11.31
C ILE A 335 30.82 2.77 11.46
N GLY A 336 30.09 2.06 12.32
CA GLY A 336 30.19 0.60 12.43
C GLY A 336 29.26 -0.12 11.43
N VAL A 337 29.38 -1.45 11.35
CA VAL A 337 28.55 -2.31 10.48
C VAL A 337 27.05 -2.05 10.67
N TRP A 338 26.60 -1.92 11.93
CA TRP A 338 25.21 -1.56 12.23
C TRP A 338 24.81 -0.24 11.57
N SER A 339 25.56 0.85 11.81
CA SER A 339 25.25 2.16 11.24
C SER A 339 25.27 2.14 9.72
N ALA A 340 26.25 1.48 9.10
CA ALA A 340 26.33 1.34 7.65
C ALA A 340 25.07 0.71 7.06
N LYS A 341 24.59 -0.40 7.64
CA LYS A 341 23.37 -1.06 7.19
C LYS A 341 22.11 -0.22 7.44
N ILE A 342 22.01 0.48 8.57
CA ILE A 342 20.90 1.41 8.85
C ILE A 342 20.85 2.53 7.79
N ILE A 343 21.99 3.12 7.45
CA ILE A 343 22.10 4.12 6.39
C ILE A 343 21.63 3.54 5.05
N LEU A 344 22.11 2.35 4.68
CA LEU A 344 21.74 1.70 3.43
C LEU A 344 20.23 1.36 3.35
N ILE A 345 19.62 0.91 4.45
CA ILE A 345 18.19 0.61 4.49
C ILE A 345 17.35 1.89 4.39
N HIS A 346 17.66 2.92 5.18
CA HIS A 346 16.79 4.09 5.34
C HIS A 346 17.05 5.25 4.36
N SER A 347 18.25 5.33 3.79
CA SER A 347 18.64 6.41 2.86
C SER A 347 18.84 5.94 1.44
N TYR A 348 19.30 4.70 1.27
CA TYR A 348 19.53 4.11 -0.05
C TYR A 348 18.44 3.11 -0.46
N ASN A 349 17.45 2.87 0.41
CA ASN A 349 16.36 1.90 0.19
C ASN A 349 16.85 0.51 -0.25
N ARG A 350 18.00 0.06 0.29
CA ARG A 350 18.48 -1.32 0.05
C ARG A 350 17.47 -2.30 0.61
N LEU A 351 17.03 -3.25 -0.20
CA LEU A 351 15.90 -4.12 0.10
C LEU A 351 16.30 -5.42 0.82
N ASN A 352 17.52 -5.88 0.62
CA ASN A 352 17.94 -7.21 1.07
C ASN A 352 18.99 -7.21 2.20
N LEU A 353 18.91 -6.24 3.10
CA LEU A 353 19.76 -6.14 4.28
C LEU A 353 19.01 -6.46 5.57
N ASP A 354 19.70 -7.11 6.50
CA ASP A 354 19.31 -7.29 7.90
C ASP A 354 20.41 -6.79 8.84
N THR A 355 20.09 -6.53 10.11
CA THR A 355 21.04 -6.00 11.10
C THR A 355 21.08 -6.83 12.39
N TYR A 356 21.81 -7.95 12.40
CA TYR A 356 21.98 -8.77 13.62
C TYR A 356 22.47 -7.95 14.83
N GLU A 357 23.32 -6.96 14.59
CA GLU A 357 23.90 -6.09 15.61
C GLU A 357 22.84 -5.25 16.35
N ASP A 358 21.63 -5.12 15.77
CA ASP A 358 20.53 -4.36 16.34
C ASP A 358 19.81 -5.13 17.45
N ILE A 359 19.96 -4.64 18.68
CA ILE A 359 19.34 -5.25 19.87
C ILE A 359 17.81 -5.21 19.80
N ALA A 360 17.22 -4.13 19.28
CA ALA A 360 15.77 -4.02 19.17
C ALA A 360 15.21 -5.01 18.15
N LEU A 361 15.91 -5.20 17.03
CA LEU A 361 15.56 -6.19 16.03
C LEU A 361 15.64 -7.61 16.58
N ARG A 362 16.76 -7.97 17.24
CA ARG A 362 16.91 -9.29 17.88
C ARG A 362 15.84 -9.54 18.94
N ASN A 363 15.53 -8.53 19.76
CA ASN A 363 14.47 -8.63 20.77
C ASN A 363 13.09 -8.79 20.12
N SER A 364 12.84 -8.14 18.98
CA SER A 364 11.59 -8.31 18.23
C SER A 364 11.40 -9.74 17.77
N VAL A 365 12.42 -10.32 17.10
CA VAL A 365 12.35 -11.70 16.61
C VAL A 365 12.25 -12.68 17.77
N LYS A 366 13.04 -12.47 18.83
CA LYS A 366 12.98 -13.26 20.07
C LYS A 366 11.57 -13.28 20.66
N SER A 367 10.94 -12.11 20.77
CA SER A 367 9.58 -11.96 21.30
C SER A 367 8.54 -12.68 20.43
N PHE A 368 8.63 -12.52 19.11
CA PHE A 368 7.70 -13.15 18.18
C PHE A 368 7.82 -14.69 18.19
N LEU A 369 9.04 -15.21 18.16
CA LEU A 369 9.32 -16.66 18.17
C LEU A 369 9.27 -17.28 19.58
N GLN A 370 9.04 -16.47 20.62
CA GLN A 370 9.02 -16.90 22.03
C GLN A 370 10.31 -17.63 22.46
N LEU A 371 11.46 -17.13 22.00
CA LEU A 371 12.77 -17.70 22.31
C LEU A 371 13.34 -17.11 23.61
N GLU A 372 14.12 -17.88 24.35
CA GLU A 372 14.88 -17.37 25.51
C GLU A 372 16.02 -16.45 25.08
N GLU A 373 16.70 -16.80 23.99
CA GLU A 373 17.83 -16.06 23.41
C GLU A 373 17.77 -15.99 21.88
N MET A 374 18.51 -15.03 21.30
CA MET A 374 18.63 -14.84 19.86
C MET A 374 20.10 -14.85 19.44
N ASN A 375 20.58 -16.01 19.01
CA ASN A 375 21.92 -16.18 18.46
C ASN A 375 21.96 -15.83 16.96
N ARG A 376 23.17 -15.76 16.39
CA ARG A 376 23.40 -15.34 15.01
C ARG A 376 22.81 -16.33 13.99
N ASP A 377 23.03 -17.63 14.19
CA ASP A 377 22.58 -18.66 13.25
C ASP A 377 21.05 -18.69 13.14
N THR A 378 20.34 -18.62 14.26
CA THR A 378 18.87 -18.55 14.28
C THR A 378 18.36 -17.29 13.61
N PHE A 379 19.01 -16.15 13.86
CA PHE A 379 18.64 -14.87 13.24
C PHE A 379 18.83 -14.91 11.72
N GLU A 380 19.98 -15.40 11.25
CA GLU A 380 20.29 -15.49 9.83
C GLU A 380 19.34 -16.48 9.12
N HIS A 381 19.03 -17.61 9.75
CA HIS A 381 18.04 -18.56 9.23
C HIS A 381 16.64 -17.92 9.13
N TYR A 382 16.22 -17.19 10.16
CA TYR A 382 14.93 -16.49 10.17
C TYR A 382 14.86 -15.43 9.07
N PHE A 383 15.87 -14.57 8.95
CA PHE A 383 15.88 -13.51 7.95
C PHE A 383 16.04 -14.04 6.52
N LYS A 384 16.65 -15.21 6.32
CA LYS A 384 16.73 -15.85 5.00
C LYS A 384 15.35 -16.12 4.38
N SER A 385 14.33 -16.38 5.20
CA SER A 385 12.96 -16.58 4.71
C SER A 385 12.31 -15.34 4.08
N TYR A 386 12.92 -14.16 4.27
CA TYR A 386 12.46 -12.89 3.72
C TYR A 386 13.28 -12.41 2.52
N GLU A 387 14.23 -13.19 2.00
CA GLU A 387 14.95 -12.81 0.78
C GLU A 387 13.98 -12.71 -0.42
N PRO A 388 14.14 -11.69 -1.30
CA PRO A 388 15.16 -10.65 -1.33
C PRO A 388 14.79 -9.34 -0.58
N TYR A 389 13.82 -9.38 0.34
CA TYR A 389 13.21 -8.22 1.01
C TYR A 389 13.45 -8.17 2.53
N ARG A 390 14.62 -8.65 2.99
CA ARG A 390 14.98 -8.67 4.42
C ARG A 390 14.86 -7.32 5.11
N SER A 391 15.08 -6.22 4.40
CA SER A 391 14.99 -4.87 4.96
C SER A 391 13.55 -4.46 5.24
N ILE A 392 12.59 -4.92 4.43
CA ILE A 392 11.17 -4.71 4.70
C ILE A 392 10.79 -5.44 6.00
N ALA A 393 11.22 -6.70 6.15
CA ALA A 393 11.00 -7.44 7.40
C ALA A 393 11.61 -6.74 8.62
N CYS A 394 12.81 -6.16 8.49
CA CYS A 394 13.42 -5.35 9.56
C CYS A 394 12.53 -4.17 9.98
N ILE A 395 11.96 -3.45 9.02
CA ILE A 395 11.07 -2.30 9.27
C ILE A 395 9.83 -2.71 10.07
N TYR A 396 9.24 -3.85 9.72
CA TYR A 396 8.09 -4.41 10.43
C TYR A 396 8.48 -4.84 11.86
N HIS A 397 9.61 -5.49 12.06
CA HIS A 397 10.11 -5.85 13.39
C HIS A 397 10.41 -4.64 14.28
N TRP A 398 11.07 -3.61 13.73
CA TRP A 398 11.30 -2.37 14.47
C TRP A 398 10.00 -1.67 14.84
N TYR A 399 8.96 -1.77 14.01
CA TYR A 399 7.65 -1.25 14.36
C TYR A 399 7.04 -2.07 15.49
N TYR A 400 7.01 -3.39 15.37
CA TYR A 400 6.47 -4.30 16.37
C TYR A 400 7.07 -4.07 17.77
N ILE A 401 8.40 -4.07 17.88
CA ILE A 401 9.08 -3.89 19.17
C ILE A 401 8.89 -2.49 19.78
N ALA A 402 8.46 -1.51 18.98
CA ALA A 402 8.10 -0.19 19.48
C ALA A 402 6.67 -0.14 20.05
N GLN A 403 5.79 -1.06 19.67
CA GLN A 403 4.41 -1.13 20.16
C GLN A 403 4.25 -1.94 21.46
N ILE A 404 5.15 -2.89 21.71
CA ILE A 404 5.07 -3.79 22.88
C ILE A 404 5.94 -3.34 24.07
N LYS A 405 6.55 -2.15 23.99
CA LYS A 405 7.29 -1.49 25.07
C LYS A 405 6.37 -0.53 25.80
#